data_AF-A0A842TBP5-F1
#
_entry.id   AF-A0A842TBP5-F1
#
_cell.length_a   1.000
_cell.length_b   1.000
_cell.length_c   1.000
_cell.angle_alpha   90.00
_cell.angle_beta   90.00
_cell.angle_gamma   90.00
#
_symmetry.space_group_name_H-M   'P 1'
#
loop_
_entity.id
_entity.type
_entity.pdbx_description
1 polymer ?
#
loop_
_entity_poly.entity_id
_entity_poly.type
_entity_poly.pdbx_seq_one_letter_code
_entity_poly.pdbx_strand_id
1 'polypeptide(L)'
;MEIITLLAEKLASKIEMTPTATRGLIKLSIKDELGPFKPIEQLDYYDLREMINHSLKKRLEAIKVDNVDLIIKFLEKTLIENQSLITMGSV
;
A
#
# COMPACT_ATOMS: atom_id res chain seq x y z
N MET A 1 0.69 -3.97 11.37
CA MET A 1 -0.31 -4.71 10.56
C MET A 1 0.34 -5.62 9.54
N GLU A 2 -0.21 -6.82 9.38
CA GLU A 2 0.22 -7.86 8.43
C GLU A 2 -0.06 -7.46 6.97
N ILE A 3 -1.20 -6.82 6.70
CA ILE A 3 -1.58 -6.39 5.33
C ILE A 3 -0.55 -5.43 4.71
N ILE A 4 0.04 -4.51 5.49
CA ILE A 4 1.07 -3.59 4.99
C ILE A 4 2.34 -4.33 4.60
N THR A 5 2.73 -5.34 5.38
CA THR A 5 3.89 -6.18 5.06
C THR A 5 3.64 -6.96 3.78
N LEU A 6 2.45 -7.57 3.64
CA LEU A 6 2.05 -8.28 2.42
C LEU A 6 2.07 -7.36 1.19
N LEU A 7 1.44 -6.18 1.27
CA LEU A 7 1.44 -5.21 0.17
C LEU A 7 2.87 -4.77 -0.20
N ALA A 8 3.76 -4.59 0.78
CA ALA A 8 5.15 -4.21 0.54
C ALA A 8 5.92 -5.31 -0.21
N GLU A 9 5.74 -6.58 0.17
CA GLU A 9 6.37 -7.73 -0.51
C GLU A 9 5.84 -7.89 -1.94
N LYS A 10 4.53 -7.73 -2.14
CA LYS A 10 3.91 -7.79 -3.47
C LYS A 10 4.38 -6.64 -4.35
N LEU A 11 4.48 -5.42 -3.82
CA LEU A 11 5.04 -4.29 -4.55
C LEU A 11 6.51 -4.51 -4.90
N ALA A 12 7.33 -4.98 -3.95
CA ALA A 12 8.75 -5.29 -4.16
C ALA A 12 8.95 -6.25 -5.34
N SER A 13 8.10 -7.28 -5.45
CA SER A 13 8.14 -8.24 -6.56
C SER A 13 7.82 -7.63 -7.94
N LYS A 14 7.25 -6.43 -8.00
CA LYS A 14 6.86 -5.75 -9.24
C LYS A 14 7.80 -4.63 -9.67
N ILE A 15 8.55 -4.04 -8.75
CA ILE A 15 9.37 -2.84 -9.03
C ILE A 15 10.87 -3.04 -8.75
N GLU A 16 11.31 -4.30 -8.61
CA GLU A 16 12.72 -4.67 -8.36
C GLU A 16 13.37 -3.95 -7.17
N MET A 17 12.56 -3.56 -6.18
CA MET A 17 13.00 -2.94 -4.94
C MET A 17 12.96 -3.95 -3.79
N THR A 18 13.74 -3.69 -2.74
CA THR A 18 13.70 -4.54 -1.54
C THR A 18 12.36 -4.38 -0.79
N PRO A 19 11.86 -5.44 -0.11
CA PRO A 19 10.67 -5.36 0.73
C PRO A 19 10.74 -4.25 1.79
N THR A 20 11.94 -3.96 2.31
CA THR A 20 12.16 -2.88 3.26
C THR A 20 11.90 -1.50 2.64
N ALA A 21 12.41 -1.27 1.43
CA ALA A 21 12.23 0.01 0.73
C ALA A 21 10.77 0.22 0.33
N THR A 22 10.11 -0.82 -0.19
CA THR A 22 8.68 -0.75 -0.56
C THR A 22 7.78 -0.59 0.67
N ARG A 23 8.13 -1.20 1.80
CA ARG A 23 7.43 -0.94 3.07
C ARG A 23 7.55 0.52 3.50
N GLY A 24 8.72 1.12 3.30
CA GLY A 24 8.93 2.56 3.48
C GLY A 24 8.01 3.39 2.57
N LEU A 25 7.95 3.06 1.28
CA LEU A 25 7.06 3.72 0.31
C LEU A 25 5.59 3.64 0.72
N ILE A 26 5.11 2.47 1.14
CA ILE A 26 3.71 2.29 1.59
C ILE A 26 3.44 3.13 2.83
N LYS A 27 4.33 3.10 3.83
CA LYS A 27 4.15 3.91 5.06
C LYS A 27 4.16 5.40 4.78
N LEU A 28 4.98 5.86 3.85
CA LEU A 28 4.98 7.26 3.42
C LEU A 28 3.71 7.62 2.68
N SER A 29 3.22 6.73 1.81
CA SER A 29 1.95 6.91 1.09
C SER A 29 0.76 7.01 2.05
N ILE A 30 0.74 6.21 3.12
CA ILE A 30 -0.25 6.30 4.20
C ILE A 30 -0.21 7.68 4.86
N LYS A 31 0.99 8.18 5.18
CA LYS A 31 1.15 9.50 5.82
C LYS A 31 0.72 10.64 4.92
N ASP A 32 0.97 10.55 3.63
CA ASP A 32 0.54 11.57 2.66
C ASP A 32 -0.99 11.61 2.54
N GLU A 33 -1.63 10.44 2.48
CA GLU A 33 -3.07 10.34 2.25
C GLU A 33 -3.88 10.67 3.50
N LEU A 34 -3.46 10.18 4.68
CA LEU A 34 -4.27 10.18 5.90
C LEU A 34 -3.70 11.11 6.99
N GLY A 35 -2.56 11.73 6.72
CA GLY A 35 -1.85 12.57 7.68
C GLY A 35 -1.02 11.77 8.71
N PRO A 36 -0.21 12.47 9.52
CA PRO A 36 0.75 11.83 10.42
C PRO A 36 0.12 11.23 11.70
N PHE A 37 -1.16 11.52 11.96
CA PHE A 37 -1.81 11.22 13.24
C PHE A 37 -2.68 9.98 13.22
N LYS A 38 -3.02 9.43 12.04
CA LYS A 38 -3.81 8.19 11.96
C LYS A 38 -2.90 6.98 12.23
N PRO A 39 -3.12 6.22 13.32
CA PRO A 39 -2.34 5.03 13.61
C PRO A 39 -2.50 4.01 12.49
N ILE A 40 -1.40 3.33 12.15
CA ILE A 40 -1.40 2.31 11.12
C ILE A 40 -2.41 1.21 11.46
N GLU A 41 -2.53 0.85 12.73
CA GLU A 41 -3.39 -0.21 13.23
C GLU A 41 -4.89 0.09 13.03
N GLN A 42 -5.26 1.35 12.82
CA GLN A 42 -6.65 1.79 12.63
C GLN A 42 -7.02 1.97 11.16
N LEU A 43 -6.19 1.53 10.23
CA LEU A 43 -6.47 1.63 8.80
C LEU A 43 -7.49 0.58 8.39
N ASP A 44 -8.56 1.04 7.78
CA ASP A 44 -9.57 0.17 7.19
C ASP A 44 -9.29 -0.13 5.70
N TYR A 45 -10.20 -0.88 5.08
CA TYR A 45 -10.09 -1.23 3.67
C TYR A 45 -10.12 0.01 2.75
N TYR A 46 -10.97 0.99 3.06
CA TYR A 46 -11.12 2.18 2.23
C TYR A 46 -9.90 3.07 2.32
N ASP A 47 -9.35 3.25 3.52
CA ASP A 47 -8.09 3.96 3.74
C ASP A 47 -6.95 3.39 2.89
N LEU A 48 -6.78 2.06 2.92
CA LEU A 48 -5.74 1.38 2.17
C LEU A 48 -5.98 1.47 0.66
N ARG A 49 -7.23 1.36 0.21
CA ARG A 49 -7.59 1.48 -1.19
C ARG A 49 -7.35 2.88 -1.74
N GLU A 50 -7.76 3.93 -1.02
CA GLU A 50 -7.52 5.32 -1.42
C GLU A 50 -6.02 5.62 -1.46
N MET A 51 -5.28 5.20 -0.42
CA MET A 51 -3.82 5.35 -0.38
C MET A 51 -3.13 4.68 -1.56
N ILE A 52 -3.57 3.48 -1.98
CA ILE A 52 -3.03 2.77 -3.15
C ILE A 52 -3.32 3.55 -4.44
N ASN A 53 -4.56 3.98 -4.65
CA ASN A 53 -4.99 4.64 -5.89
C ASN A 53 -4.47 6.06 -6.06
N HIS A 54 -4.18 6.76 -4.97
CA HIS A 54 -3.76 8.15 -4.98
C HIS A 54 -2.27 8.28 -4.62
N SER A 55 -1.95 8.29 -3.32
CA SER A 55 -0.61 8.61 -2.83
C SER A 55 0.46 7.65 -3.32
N LEU A 56 0.22 6.34 -3.29
CA LEU A 56 1.19 5.35 -3.78
C LEU A 56 1.36 5.46 -5.30
N LYS A 57 0.27 5.57 -6.06
CA LYS A 57 0.30 5.78 -7.52
C LYS A 57 1.17 6.98 -7.90
N LYS A 58 0.91 8.14 -7.32
CA LYS A 58 1.69 9.37 -7.54
C LYS A 58 3.18 9.17 -7.23
N ARG A 59 3.50 8.44 -6.16
CA ARG A 59 4.89 8.15 -5.78
C ARG A 59 5.59 7.26 -6.80
N LEU A 60 4.93 6.20 -7.27
CA LEU A 60 5.46 5.31 -8.30
C LEU A 60 5.71 6.05 -9.62
N GLU A 61 4.76 6.90 -10.02
CA GLU A 61 4.91 7.78 -11.20
C GLU A 61 6.08 8.76 -11.03
N ALA A 62 6.23 9.37 -9.85
CA ALA A 62 7.30 10.32 -9.56
C ALA A 62 8.71 9.68 -9.62
N ILE A 63 8.84 8.41 -9.23
CA ILE A 63 10.09 7.65 -9.34
C ILE A 63 10.25 6.92 -10.68
N LYS A 64 9.37 7.21 -11.65
CA LYS A 64 9.40 6.65 -13.01
C LYS A 64 9.36 5.12 -13.05
N VAL A 65 8.56 4.50 -12.18
CA VAL A 65 8.26 3.08 -12.27
C VAL A 65 7.41 2.84 -13.53
N ASP A 66 7.77 1.83 -14.30
CA ASP A 66 6.98 1.43 -15.47
C ASP A 66 5.70 0.71 -15.06
N ASN A 67 4.67 0.76 -15.92
CA ASN A 67 3.42 0.02 -15.75
C ASN A 67 2.67 0.30 -14.44
N VAL A 68 2.74 1.55 -13.92
CA VAL A 68 2.13 1.93 -12.63
C VAL A 68 0.67 1.49 -12.53
N ASP A 69 -0.15 1.72 -13.56
CA ASP A 69 -1.57 1.33 -13.53
C ASP A 69 -1.79 -0.18 -13.35
N LEU A 70 -0.92 -1.01 -13.92
CA LEU A 70 -1.00 -2.47 -13.73
C LEU A 70 -0.58 -2.87 -12.31
N ILE A 71 0.41 -2.18 -11.75
CA ILE A 71 0.86 -2.39 -10.37
C ILE A 71 -0.24 -1.99 -9.38
N ILE A 72 -0.89 -0.85 -9.59
CA ILE A 72 -2.00 -0.38 -8.75
C ILE A 72 -3.16 -1.39 -8.79
N LYS A 73 -3.60 -1.80 -9.98
CA LYS A 73 -4.65 -2.83 -10.11
C LYS A 73 -4.28 -4.14 -9.43
N PHE A 74 -3.01 -4.55 -9.52
CA PHE A 74 -2.51 -5.75 -8.85
C PHE A 74 -2.55 -5.63 -7.32
N LEU A 75 -2.18 -4.47 -6.77
CA LEU A 75 -2.24 -4.20 -5.33
C LEU A 75 -3.67 -4.08 -4.82
N GLU A 76 -4.59 -3.45 -5.57
CA GLU A 76 -6.01 -3.43 -5.23
C GLU A 76 -6.59 -4.85 -5.19
N LYS A 77 -6.29 -5.67 -6.20
CA LYS A 77 -6.70 -7.08 -6.21
C LYS A 77 -6.16 -7.82 -4.98
N THR A 78 -4.88 -7.60 -4.65
CA THR A 78 -4.27 -8.17 -3.44
C THR A 78 -5.01 -7.73 -2.18
N LEU A 79 -5.39 -6.46 -2.07
CA LEU A 79 -6.13 -5.91 -0.93
C LEU A 79 -7.51 -6.59 -0.78
N ILE A 80 -8.23 -6.79 -1.90
CA ILE A 80 -9.53 -7.46 -1.93
C ILE A 80 -9.39 -8.92 -1.50
N GLU A 81 -8.44 -9.66 -2.07
CA GLU A 81 -8.22 -11.08 -1.78
C GLU A 81 -7.80 -11.33 -0.32
N ASN A 82 -7.26 -10.31 0.36
CA ASN A 82 -6.74 -10.41 1.72
C ASN A 82 -7.47 -9.46 2.69
N GLN A 83 -8.73 -9.13 2.40
CA GLN A 83 -9.52 -8.21 3.22
C GLN A 83 -9.66 -8.67 4.68
N SER A 84 -9.64 -9.99 4.92
CA SER A 84 -9.65 -10.58 6.27
C SER A 84 -8.46 -10.16 7.14
N LEU A 85 -7.30 -9.83 6.54
CA LEU A 85 -6.11 -9.35 7.25
C LEU A 85 -6.23 -7.89 7.71
N ILE A 86 -7.24 -7.17 7.21
CA ILE A 86 -7.53 -5.78 7.57
C ILE A 86 -8.47 -5.79 8.78
N THR A 87 -9.55 -6.57 8.70
CA THR A 87 -10.60 -6.62 9.73
C THR A 87 -10.15 -7.26 11.04
N MET A 88 -9.18 -8.18 11.03
CA MET A 88 -8.62 -8.74 12.27
C MET A 88 -7.70 -7.77 13.03
N GLY A 89 -7.23 -6.69 12.40
CA GLY A 89 -6.39 -5.67 13.04
C GLY A 89 -7.16 -4.58 13.76
N SER A 90 -8.49 -4.51 13.57
CA SER A 90 -9.36 -3.45 14.06
C SER A 90 -10.16 -3.81 15.33
N VAL A 91 -9.83 -4.92 15.99
CA VAL A 91 -10.50 -5.41 17.22
C VAL A 91 -9.75 -4.97 18.47
#